data_AF-A0A961NVD6-F1
#
_entry.id   AF-A0A961NVD6-F1
#
_cell.length_a   1.000
_cell.length_b   1.000
_cell.length_c   1.000
_cell.angle_alpha   90.00
_cell.angle_beta   90.00
_cell.angle_gamma   90.00
#
_symmetry.space_group_name_H-M   'P 1'
#
loop_
_entity.id
_entity.type
_entity.pdbx_description
1 polymer ?
#
loop_
_entity_poly.entity_id
_entity_poly.type
_entity_poly.pdbx_seq_one_letter_code
_entity_poly.pdbx_strand_id
1 'polypeptide(L)'
;MQDVMEAATAPANTFIQVSEIWVPKGDVLVLDKGNYGTLDGFAEASHRESFARGEGLPGKAWVEGRPVVLKGFDGSYFKRTEAAREAGLTAAVAVPVFAGATLKAVLVVLFGDDEVRTGAIEVWQEKEGLLMLDDGYYGAAKHFEWVSQ
;
A
#
# COMPACT_ATOMS: atom_id res chain seq x y z
N MET A 1 -17.90 26.05 24.39
CA MET A 1 -16.71 25.28 24.00
C MET A 1 -17.19 23.96 23.40
N GLN A 2 -17.82 24.06 22.24
CA GLN A 2 -18.33 22.98 21.40
C GLN A 2 -18.26 23.58 20.00
N ASP A 3 -17.18 23.32 19.26
CA ASP A 3 -17.04 23.70 17.83
C ASP A 3 -15.70 23.19 17.25
N VAL A 4 -15.30 21.95 17.57
CA VAL A 4 -14.08 21.36 16.96
C VAL A 4 -14.24 19.86 16.74
N MET A 5 -15.34 19.40 16.14
CA MET A 5 -15.42 17.98 15.71
C MET A 5 -16.39 17.70 14.56
N GLU A 6 -16.68 18.69 13.71
CA GLU A 6 -17.58 18.49 12.57
C GLU A 6 -16.95 19.02 11.27
N ALA A 7 -15.92 18.31 10.79
CA ALA A 7 -15.44 18.46 9.42
C ALA A 7 -14.77 17.17 8.94
N ALA A 8 -15.57 16.17 8.57
CA ALA A 8 -15.15 15.09 7.67
C ALA A 8 -16.37 14.40 7.04
N THR A 9 -17.24 15.16 6.37
CA THR A 9 -18.48 14.64 5.75
C THR A 9 -18.47 14.68 4.22
N ALA A 10 -17.32 14.95 3.59
CA ALA A 10 -17.10 14.72 2.17
C ALA A 10 -15.98 13.68 2.01
N PRO A 11 -16.12 12.68 1.11
CA PRO A 11 -15.02 11.75 0.85
C PRO A 11 -13.83 12.57 0.33
N ALA A 12 -12.77 12.65 1.14
CA ALA A 12 -11.53 13.27 0.69
C ALA A 12 -11.01 12.42 -0.47
N ASN A 13 -10.85 13.04 -1.65
CA ASN A 13 -10.39 12.37 -2.85
C ASN A 13 -8.86 12.19 -2.79
N THR A 14 -8.41 11.37 -1.84
CA THR A 14 -6.99 11.14 -1.57
C THR A 14 -6.42 10.12 -2.52
N PHE A 15 -5.14 10.28 -2.85
CA PHE A 15 -4.37 9.34 -3.66
C PHE A 15 -4.35 7.94 -3.00
N ILE A 16 -3.96 7.86 -1.72
CA ILE A 16 -4.09 6.65 -0.92
C ILE A 16 -5.56 6.46 -0.57
N GLN A 17 -6.13 5.33 -0.95
CA GLN A 17 -7.55 5.01 -0.73
C GLN A 17 -7.75 3.98 0.37
N VAL A 18 -6.80 3.07 0.52
CA VAL A 18 -6.82 2.03 1.55
C VAL A 18 -5.49 2.00 2.28
N SER A 19 -5.52 1.80 3.59
CA SER A 19 -4.36 1.40 4.38
C SER A 19 -4.67 0.16 5.20
N GLU A 20 -3.71 -0.75 5.29
CA GLU A 20 -3.83 -2.02 6.00
C GLU A 20 -2.58 -2.23 6.85
N ILE A 21 -2.75 -2.69 8.08
CA ILE A 21 -1.68 -3.09 8.98
C ILE A 21 -1.76 -4.60 9.14
N TRP A 22 -0.76 -5.28 8.61
CA TRP A 22 -0.62 -6.72 8.68
C TRP A 22 0.44 -7.08 9.73
N VAL A 23 0.09 -7.87 10.74
CA VAL A 23 1.01 -8.23 11.85
C VAL A 23 1.37 -9.71 11.80
N PRO A 24 2.61 -10.08 12.17
CA PRO A 24 3.02 -11.48 12.20
C PRO A 24 2.32 -12.23 13.34
N LYS A 25 1.77 -13.40 13.01
CA LYS A 25 1.21 -14.39 13.93
C LYS A 25 1.82 -15.76 13.59
N GLY A 26 2.98 -16.05 14.16
CA GLY A 26 3.81 -17.17 13.71
C GLY A 26 4.43 -16.89 12.34
N ASP A 27 4.28 -17.81 11.40
CA ASP A 27 4.86 -17.72 10.05
C ASP A 27 3.96 -17.07 9.00
N VAL A 28 2.83 -16.49 9.45
CA VAL A 28 1.88 -15.78 8.59
C VAL A 28 1.64 -14.37 9.09
N LEU A 29 1.29 -13.47 8.17
CA LEU A 29 0.74 -12.15 8.45
C LEU A 29 -0.78 -12.24 8.49
N VAL A 30 -1.37 -11.62 9.50
CA VAL A 30 -2.83 -11.45 9.65
C VAL A 30 -3.19 -9.98 9.72
N LEU A 31 -4.38 -9.62 9.25
CA LEU A 31 -4.86 -8.25 9.30
C LEU A 31 -5.13 -7.84 10.76
N ASP A 32 -4.47 -6.79 11.23
CA ASP A 32 -4.74 -6.17 12.55
C ASP A 32 -5.77 -5.04 12.41
N LYS A 33 -5.50 -4.11 11.50
CA LYS A 33 -6.33 -2.92 11.26
C LYS A 33 -6.33 -2.55 9.79
N GLY A 34 -7.40 -1.91 9.34
CA GLY A 34 -7.43 -1.26 8.04
C GLY A 34 -8.35 -0.05 8.03
N ASN A 35 -8.09 0.87 7.11
CA ASN A 35 -8.99 1.95 6.72
C ASN A 35 -9.30 1.77 5.25
N TYR A 36 -10.58 1.53 4.95
CA TYR A 36 -11.08 1.21 3.61
C TYR A 36 -11.95 2.31 3.01
N GLY A 37 -12.19 3.41 3.73
CA GLY A 37 -13.20 4.39 3.35
C GLY A 37 -14.57 3.72 3.18
N THR A 38 -15.12 3.77 1.96
CA THR A 38 -16.40 3.16 1.58
C THR A 38 -16.24 1.85 0.80
N LEU A 39 -15.04 1.27 0.76
CA LEU A 39 -14.71 0.10 -0.06
C LEU A 39 -14.98 -1.22 0.69
N ASP A 40 -16.21 -1.43 1.14
CA ASP A 40 -16.59 -2.55 2.01
C ASP A 40 -16.29 -3.93 1.37
N GLY A 41 -16.53 -4.09 0.06
CA GLY A 41 -16.23 -5.34 -0.64
C GLY A 41 -14.73 -5.69 -0.62
N PHE A 42 -13.86 -4.69 -0.74
CA PHE A 42 -12.42 -4.89 -0.60
C PHE A 42 -12.03 -5.18 0.86
N ALA A 43 -12.66 -4.50 1.82
CA ALA A 43 -12.45 -4.77 3.24
C ALA A 43 -12.77 -6.23 3.59
N GLU A 44 -13.91 -6.75 3.14
CA GLU A 44 -14.29 -8.15 3.35
C GLU A 44 -13.29 -9.13 2.72
N ALA A 45 -12.82 -8.85 1.51
CA ALA A 45 -11.80 -9.65 0.85
C ALA A 45 -10.49 -9.65 1.66
N SER A 46 -10.06 -8.50 2.16
CA SER A 46 -8.88 -8.37 3.03
C SER A 46 -9.02 -9.14 4.33
N HIS A 47 -10.16 -9.08 5.01
CA HIS A 47 -10.38 -9.78 6.27
C HIS A 47 -10.31 -11.32 6.15
N ARG A 48 -10.49 -11.87 4.95
CA ARG A 48 -10.38 -13.32 4.68
C ARG A 48 -8.96 -13.77 4.36
N GLU A 49 -8.03 -12.83 4.20
CA GLU A 49 -6.66 -13.15 3.80
C GLU A 49 -5.71 -13.34 4.97
N SER A 50 -4.69 -14.13 4.70
CA SER A 50 -3.44 -14.19 5.45
C SER A 50 -2.32 -14.45 4.46
N PHE A 51 -1.10 -14.04 4.81
CA PHE A 51 0.04 -14.16 3.90
C PHE A 51 1.19 -14.88 4.60
N ALA A 52 1.62 -16.02 4.07
CA ALA A 52 2.86 -16.64 4.48
C ALA A 52 4.07 -15.75 4.12
N ARG A 53 5.25 -16.07 4.68
CA ARG A 53 6.50 -15.41 4.27
C ARG A 53 6.70 -15.55 2.75
N GLY A 54 6.92 -14.45 2.06
CA GLY A 54 7.07 -14.39 0.61
C GLY A 54 5.76 -14.46 -0.20
N GLU A 55 4.61 -14.68 0.45
CA GLU A 55 3.32 -14.76 -0.23
C GLU A 55 2.68 -13.39 -0.37
N GLY A 56 2.17 -13.10 -1.58
CA GLY A 56 1.53 -11.84 -1.87
C GLY A 56 2.45 -10.64 -1.64
N LEU A 57 1.88 -9.44 -1.71
CA LEU A 57 2.63 -8.21 -1.51
C LEU A 57 3.18 -8.07 -0.06
N PRO A 58 2.40 -8.33 1.00
CA PRO A 58 2.89 -8.17 2.37
C PRO A 58 3.98 -9.19 2.73
N GLY A 59 3.81 -10.45 2.34
CA GLY A 59 4.79 -11.50 2.60
C GLY A 59 6.08 -11.29 1.83
N LYS A 60 6.01 -10.75 0.60
CA LYS A 60 7.21 -10.38 -0.17
C LYS A 60 8.00 -9.27 0.50
N ALA A 61 7.34 -8.18 0.93
CA ALA A 61 7.99 -7.11 1.69
C ALA A 61 8.63 -7.61 2.99
N TRP A 62 8.01 -8.57 3.68
CA TRP A 62 8.62 -9.23 4.83
C TRP A 62 9.94 -9.93 4.48
N VAL A 63 9.99 -10.72 3.39
CA VAL A 63 11.21 -11.44 2.99
C VAL A 63 12.29 -10.48 2.51
N GLU A 64 11.94 -9.47 1.71
CA GLU A 64 12.90 -8.52 1.18
C GLU A 64 13.45 -7.55 2.23
N GLY A 65 12.73 -7.34 3.34
CA GLY A 65 13.16 -6.43 4.40
C GLY A 65 13.18 -4.95 4.00
N ARG A 66 12.49 -4.60 2.91
CA ARG A 66 12.41 -3.26 2.34
C ARG A 66 11.03 -3.01 1.71
N PRO A 67 10.67 -1.75 1.43
CA PRO A 67 9.44 -1.44 0.73
C PRO A 67 9.38 -2.11 -0.66
N VAL A 68 8.19 -2.57 -1.06
CA VAL A 68 7.93 -3.17 -2.37
C VAL A 68 6.75 -2.47 -3.02
N VAL A 69 6.96 -1.88 -4.18
CA VAL A 69 5.91 -1.25 -5.00
C VAL A 69 5.37 -2.28 -5.99
N LEU A 70 4.05 -2.34 -6.13
CA LEU A 70 3.38 -3.16 -7.13
C LEU A 70 2.49 -2.25 -7.99
N LYS A 71 2.88 -2.07 -9.25
CA LYS A 71 2.31 -1.06 -10.18
C LYS A 71 1.10 -1.57 -10.98
N GLY A 72 0.64 -2.79 -10.69
CA GLY A 72 -0.45 -3.45 -11.39
C GLY A 72 -0.75 -4.80 -10.73
N PHE A 73 -2.03 -5.12 -10.57
CA PHE A 73 -2.45 -6.35 -9.89
C PHE A 73 -2.68 -7.52 -10.86
N ASP A 74 -3.13 -7.26 -12.08
CA ASP A 74 -3.42 -8.30 -13.07
C ASP A 74 -2.15 -9.05 -13.50
N GLY A 75 -2.25 -10.39 -13.52
CA GLY A 75 -1.12 -11.27 -13.85
C GLY A 75 0.05 -11.24 -12.83
N SER A 76 -0.12 -10.55 -11.70
CA SER A 76 0.88 -10.47 -10.64
C SER A 76 0.63 -11.50 -9.53
N TYR A 77 1.50 -11.53 -8.54
CA TYR A 77 1.36 -12.32 -7.31
C TYR A 77 0.40 -11.67 -6.29
N PHE A 78 -0.29 -10.58 -6.64
CA PHE A 78 -1.27 -9.95 -5.77
C PHE A 78 -2.46 -10.88 -5.51
N LYS A 79 -2.96 -10.87 -4.27
CA LYS A 79 -4.20 -11.55 -3.87
C LYS A 79 -5.32 -10.53 -3.78
N ARG A 80 -6.56 -10.96 -3.98
CA ARG A 80 -7.77 -10.12 -4.03
C ARG A 80 -7.85 -9.23 -5.28
N THR A 81 -7.26 -9.66 -6.39
CA THR A 81 -7.24 -8.90 -7.66
C THR A 81 -8.65 -8.48 -8.10
N GLU A 82 -9.62 -9.39 -8.02
CA GLU A 82 -10.99 -9.09 -8.44
C GLU A 82 -11.65 -8.03 -7.56
N ALA A 83 -11.55 -8.16 -6.23
CA ALA A 83 -12.08 -7.17 -5.30
C ALA A 83 -11.37 -5.81 -5.44
N ALA A 84 -10.06 -5.81 -5.70
CA ALA A 84 -9.31 -4.58 -5.97
C ALA A 84 -9.77 -3.90 -7.26
N ARG A 85 -10.01 -4.68 -8.32
CA ARG A 85 -10.53 -4.21 -9.61
C ARG A 85 -11.91 -3.57 -9.44
N GLU A 86 -12.82 -4.22 -8.72
CA GLU A 86 -14.15 -3.69 -8.42
C GLU A 86 -14.08 -2.40 -7.59
N ALA A 87 -13.09 -2.29 -6.71
CA ALA A 87 -12.82 -1.10 -5.89
C ALA A 87 -12.07 0.02 -6.63
N GLY A 88 -11.64 -0.20 -7.88
CA GLY A 88 -10.85 0.78 -8.65
C GLY A 88 -9.41 0.96 -8.15
N LEU A 89 -8.88 0.01 -7.38
CA LEU A 89 -7.50 0.00 -6.91
C LEU A 89 -6.62 -0.65 -7.98
N THR A 90 -5.49 -0.03 -8.30
CA THR A 90 -4.63 -0.44 -9.42
C THR A 90 -3.21 -0.76 -8.99
N ALA A 91 -2.75 -0.19 -7.88
CA ALA A 91 -1.40 -0.34 -7.39
C ALA A 91 -1.32 -0.23 -5.87
N ALA A 92 -0.20 -0.67 -5.32
CA ALA A 92 0.04 -0.66 -3.88
C ALA A 92 1.53 -0.58 -3.55
N VAL A 93 1.84 -0.17 -2.33
CA VAL A 93 3.16 -0.38 -1.72
C VAL A 93 3.00 -1.10 -0.39
N ALA A 94 3.87 -2.08 -0.13
CA ALA A 94 4.04 -2.68 1.18
C ALA A 94 5.33 -2.18 1.82
N VAL A 95 5.24 -1.66 3.05
CA VAL A 95 6.33 -1.11 3.84
C VAL A 95 6.49 -1.96 5.09
N PRO A 96 7.55 -2.78 5.19
CA PRO A 96 7.77 -3.61 6.37
C PRO A 96 8.35 -2.76 7.51
N VAL A 97 7.82 -2.95 8.72
CA VAL A 97 8.22 -2.21 9.92
C VAL A 97 8.94 -3.16 10.86
N PHE A 98 10.20 -2.85 11.16
CA PHE A 98 11.07 -3.69 11.99
C PHE A 98 11.47 -3.03 13.30
N ALA A 99 11.62 -3.84 14.34
CA ALA A 99 12.36 -3.52 15.55
C ALA A 99 13.62 -4.39 15.57
N GLY A 100 14.76 -3.79 15.20
CA GLY A 100 15.98 -4.56 14.91
C GLY A 100 15.73 -5.54 13.75
N ALA A 101 16.00 -6.83 13.96
CA ALA A 101 15.73 -7.88 12.98
C ALA A 101 14.29 -8.45 13.03
N THR A 102 13.47 -8.01 13.99
CA THR A 102 12.12 -8.56 14.19
C THR A 102 11.09 -7.75 13.43
N LEU A 103 10.36 -8.39 12.51
CA LEU A 103 9.21 -7.75 11.86
C LEU A 103 8.11 -7.49 12.90
N LYS A 104 7.58 -6.27 12.93
CA LYS A 104 6.47 -5.86 13.80
C LYS A 104 5.15 -5.74 13.04
N ALA A 105 5.22 -5.26 11.80
CA ALA A 105 4.07 -5.13 10.92
C ALA A 105 4.52 -4.96 9.47
N VAL A 106 3.58 -5.09 8.54
CA VAL A 106 3.70 -4.58 7.18
C VAL A 106 2.53 -3.61 6.97
N LEU A 107 2.86 -2.35 6.73
CA LEU A 107 1.89 -1.36 6.27
C LEU A 107 1.70 -1.55 4.77
N VAL A 108 0.47 -1.77 4.33
CA VAL A 108 0.13 -1.77 2.90
C VAL A 108 -0.75 -0.57 2.64
N VAL A 109 -0.41 0.23 1.65
CA VAL A 109 -1.31 1.26 1.14
C VAL A 109 -1.65 0.99 -0.30
N LEU A 110 -2.92 1.11 -0.66
CA LEU A 110 -3.43 0.88 -1.99
C LEU A 110 -4.01 2.18 -2.55
N PHE A 111 -3.82 2.35 -3.84
CA PHE A 111 -4.21 3.53 -4.59
C PHE A 111 -4.73 3.12 -5.97
N GLY A 112 -5.63 3.93 -6.48
CA GLY A 112 -6.25 3.76 -7.79
C GLY A 112 -5.66 4.74 -8.80
N ASP A 113 -5.66 4.33 -10.06
CA ASP A 113 -5.34 5.19 -11.19
C ASP A 113 -6.65 5.80 -11.67
N ASP A 114 -6.94 7.03 -11.26
CA ASP A 114 -7.98 7.83 -11.90
C ASP A 114 -7.38 9.14 -12.41
N GLU A 115 -7.95 9.67 -13.50
CA GLU A 115 -7.44 10.88 -14.17
C GLU A 115 -7.46 12.14 -13.27
N VAL A 116 -8.08 12.05 -12.09
CA VAL A 116 -8.30 13.16 -11.17
C VAL A 116 -7.30 13.16 -10.01
N ARG A 117 -6.81 11.99 -9.58
CA ARG A 117 -5.93 11.82 -8.43
C ARG A 117 -4.46 11.83 -8.83
N THR A 118 -3.86 13.00 -8.69
CA THR A 118 -2.40 13.15 -8.79
C THR A 118 -1.74 12.73 -7.49
N GLY A 119 -0.90 11.70 -7.53
CA GLY A 119 -0.05 11.30 -6.41
C GLY A 119 1.07 10.38 -6.85
N ALA A 120 2.12 10.29 -6.04
CA ALA A 120 3.28 9.46 -6.31
C ALA A 120 3.74 8.75 -5.03
N ILE A 121 4.34 7.58 -5.22
CA ILE A 121 5.07 6.80 -4.23
C ILE A 121 6.46 6.57 -4.82
N GLU A 122 7.48 6.84 -4.02
CA GLU A 122 8.88 6.59 -4.40
C GLU A 122 9.57 5.82 -3.30
N VAL A 123 10.37 4.85 -3.70
CA VAL A 123 11.27 4.10 -2.84
C VAL A 123 12.67 4.54 -3.22
N TRP A 124 13.33 5.21 -2.28
CA TRP A 124 14.71 5.64 -2.41
C TRP A 124 15.60 4.69 -1.63
N GLN A 125 16.73 4.32 -2.22
CA GLN A 125 17.72 3.45 -1.60
C GLN A 125 19.09 4.14 -1.60
N GLU A 126 19.83 3.97 -0.51
CA GLU A 126 21.24 4.36 -0.46
C GLU A 126 22.08 3.44 -1.35
N LYS A 127 22.87 4.05 -2.24
CA LYS A 127 23.87 3.41 -3.09
C LYS A 127 25.11 4.32 -3.12
N GLU A 128 26.23 3.80 -2.64
CA GLU A 128 27.53 4.49 -2.64
C GLU A 128 27.56 5.86 -1.92
N GLY A 129 26.82 5.96 -0.81
CA GLY A 129 26.70 7.17 0.00
C GLY A 129 25.69 8.18 -0.52
N LEU A 130 24.97 7.85 -1.60
CA LEU A 130 23.96 8.71 -2.23
C LEU A 130 22.58 8.04 -2.15
N LEU A 131 21.54 8.85 -1.92
CA LEU A 131 20.17 8.37 -2.09
C LEU A 131 19.81 8.39 -3.57
N MET A 132 19.47 7.23 -4.10
CA MET A 132 19.08 7.02 -5.48
C MET A 132 17.65 6.49 -5.53
N LEU A 133 16.86 6.94 -6.50
CA LEU A 133 15.54 6.38 -6.76
C LEU A 133 15.70 4.89 -7.14
N ASP A 134 15.03 4.01 -6.40
CA ASP A 134 15.07 2.56 -6.63
C ASP A 134 13.80 2.06 -7.31
N ASP A 135 12.63 2.54 -6.87
CA ASP A 135 11.34 2.23 -7.47
C ASP A 135 10.31 3.34 -7.23
N GLY A 136 9.19 3.32 -7.92
CA GLY A 136 8.10 4.27 -7.70
C GLY A 136 6.88 4.06 -8.58
N TYR A 137 5.76 4.62 -8.15
CA TYR A 137 4.50 4.70 -8.89
C TYR A 137 4.04 6.14 -8.91
N TYR A 138 3.69 6.66 -10.09
CA TYR A 138 3.45 8.09 -10.30
C TYR A 138 2.03 8.44 -10.72
N GLY A 139 1.13 7.47 -10.88
CA GLY A 139 -0.24 7.70 -11.36
C GLY A 139 -0.28 8.64 -12.57
N ALA A 140 -1.10 9.69 -12.46
CA ALA A 140 -1.21 10.79 -13.43
C ALA A 140 -0.08 11.84 -13.38
N ALA A 141 0.84 11.78 -12.41
CA ALA A 141 1.92 12.76 -12.19
C ALA A 141 3.12 12.58 -13.15
N LYS A 142 2.86 12.48 -14.46
CA LYS A 142 3.89 12.22 -15.50
C LYS A 142 5.02 13.25 -15.54
N HIS A 143 4.73 14.51 -15.22
CA HIS A 143 5.78 15.53 -15.14
C HIS A 143 6.71 15.31 -13.93
N PHE A 144 6.16 14.88 -12.79
CA PHE A 144 6.95 14.59 -11.59
C PHE A 144 7.81 13.34 -11.77
N GLU A 145 7.30 12.31 -12.44
CA GLU A 145 8.07 11.12 -12.83
C GLU A 145 9.32 11.47 -13.65
N TRP A 146 9.21 12.44 -14.57
CA TRP A 146 10.34 12.85 -15.41
C TRP A 146 11.45 13.60 -14.65
N VAL A 147 11.08 14.37 -13.62
CA VAL A 147 12.04 15.18 -12.84
C VAL A 147 12.73 14.37 -11.74
N SER A 148 12.14 13.24 -11.33
CA SER A 148 12.62 12.42 -10.19
C SER A 148 13.55 11.27 -10.60
N GLN A 149 13.77 11.08 -11.92
CA GLN A 149 14.75 10.13 -12.49
C GLN A 149 16.13 10.74 -12.62
#